data_AF-A0A072U4I6-F1
#
_entry.id   AF-A0A072U4I6-F1
#
_cell.length_a   1.000
_cell.length_b   1.000
_cell.length_c   1.000
_cell.angle_alpha   90.00
_cell.angle_beta   90.00
_cell.angle_gamma   90.00
#
_symmetry.space_group_name_H-M   'P 1'
#
loop_
_entity.id
_entity.type
_entity.pdbx_description
1 polymer ?
#
loop_
_entity_poly.entity_id
_entity_poly.type
_entity_poly.pdbx_seq_one_letter_code
_entity_poly.pdbx_strand_id
1 'polypeptide(L)'
;MQVSLPMPPLSYSSDTDISVCLVPLVELWRVELAKCLANPSCAANIACLQTCNNRPDETECQIKCGDVFENKVVDEFNECAVSRKKCVPKKSDVGEFPVPNPDVLVKSFNIADFSGKWFITSGLNPTFDAFDCQLHEFHTESNKLVGNITWRIPTPDGGFLTRSAVQRFVQDPSNPGILYNHDNEYLNYQDDWYVVSSQIENKPDDYIFIYYRGRNDAWDGYGGAVVYTRSAVLPESIIPELDRAAKSVGRDFSKFIRTDNTCGPEPSIVERLEKKVEEGEKTIVREVEELEEEVEKDLEKVGKTEMTLLQRLAEGFKVFQEDEENFLRGLSKEEMEILDSLKLEAEEVEELFGRALPLRKLR
;
A
#
# COMPACT_ATOMS: atom_id res chain seq x y z
N MET A 1 -11.31 10.35 15.99
CA MET A 1 -9.92 10.20 15.50
C MET A 1 -9.72 8.72 15.29
N GLN A 2 -10.16 8.25 14.13
CA GLN A 2 -10.01 6.86 13.70
C GLN A 2 -8.87 6.83 12.73
N VAL A 3 -8.04 5.82 12.90
CA VAL A 3 -6.64 5.83 12.52
C VAL A 3 -6.51 5.00 11.26
N SER A 4 -6.04 5.62 10.19
CA SER A 4 -5.77 5.02 8.90
C SER A 4 -4.55 4.09 9.00
N LEU A 5 -4.78 2.83 8.69
CA LEU A 5 -3.77 1.77 8.60
C LEU A 5 -3.02 1.85 7.26
N PRO A 6 -1.93 1.08 7.07
CA PRO A 6 -1.46 0.81 5.72
C PRO A 6 -2.65 0.17 5.01
N MET A 7 -3.06 0.69 3.85
CA MET A 7 -4.28 0.20 3.24
C MET A 7 -4.16 -1.31 3.03
N PRO A 8 -5.13 -2.10 3.51
CA PRO A 8 -5.28 -3.41 2.94
C PRO A 8 -5.75 -3.20 1.48
N PRO A 9 -5.22 -3.98 0.52
CA PRO A 9 -5.33 -3.67 -0.90
C PRO A 9 -6.75 -3.41 -1.35
N LEU A 10 -6.89 -2.36 -2.14
CA LEU A 10 -7.75 -2.45 -3.30
C LEU A 10 -6.99 -3.28 -4.33
N SER A 11 -7.22 -4.58 -4.40
CA SER A 11 -6.88 -5.33 -5.61
C SER A 11 -8.13 -5.37 -6.46
N TYR A 12 -8.22 -4.52 -7.48
CA TYR A 12 -9.17 -4.74 -8.55
C TYR A 12 -8.71 -6.00 -9.29
N SER A 13 -9.64 -6.92 -9.55
CA SER A 13 -9.33 -8.13 -10.30
C SER A 13 -9.10 -7.79 -11.78
N SER A 14 -8.36 -8.63 -12.49
CA SER A 14 -8.05 -8.51 -13.92
C SER A 14 -9.26 -8.44 -14.87
N ASP A 15 -10.47 -8.66 -14.37
CA ASP A 15 -11.72 -8.57 -15.13
C ASP A 15 -12.53 -7.30 -14.82
N THR A 16 -12.00 -6.42 -13.97
CA THR A 16 -12.68 -5.17 -13.56
C THR A 16 -12.04 -3.98 -14.24
N ASP A 17 -12.51 -3.72 -15.46
CA ASP A 17 -12.45 -2.39 -16.04
C ASP A 17 -13.13 -1.44 -15.03
N ILE A 18 -12.47 -0.37 -14.57
CA ILE A 18 -13.16 0.62 -13.71
C ILE A 18 -14.36 1.22 -14.47
N SER A 19 -14.41 1.09 -15.80
CA SER A 19 -15.62 1.32 -16.60
C SER A 19 -16.84 0.48 -16.17
N VAL A 20 -16.64 -0.75 -15.66
CA VAL A 20 -17.70 -1.59 -15.08
C VAL A 20 -18.17 -1.03 -13.72
N CYS A 21 -17.34 -0.23 -13.06
CA CYS A 21 -17.74 0.58 -11.91
C CYS A 21 -18.44 1.90 -12.31
N LEU A 22 -18.43 2.31 -13.58
CA LEU A 22 -19.07 3.55 -14.03
C LEU A 22 -20.49 3.31 -14.60
N VAL A 23 -20.75 2.16 -15.22
CA VAL A 23 -21.96 1.97 -16.04
C VAL A 23 -23.23 1.52 -15.28
N PRO A 24 -23.19 0.67 -14.23
CA PRO A 24 -24.40 0.38 -13.43
C PRO A 24 -24.60 1.31 -12.21
N LEU A 25 -23.68 2.24 -11.96
CA LEU A 25 -23.41 2.80 -10.63
C LEU A 25 -23.82 4.25 -10.43
N VAL A 26 -24.51 4.83 -11.40
CA VAL A 26 -25.01 6.19 -11.30
C VAL A 26 -26.15 6.32 -10.28
N GLU A 27 -26.88 5.26 -9.87
CA GLU A 27 -28.00 5.41 -8.90
C GLU A 27 -27.64 5.13 -7.43
N LEU A 28 -26.54 4.45 -7.13
CA LEU A 28 -26.27 3.92 -5.77
C LEU A 28 -25.15 4.64 -4.99
N TRP A 29 -24.35 5.49 -5.66
CA TRP A 29 -23.02 5.96 -5.21
C TRP A 29 -22.77 7.47 -5.31
N ARG A 30 -23.78 8.24 -5.72
CA ARG A 30 -23.59 9.64 -6.14
C ARG A 30 -22.92 10.50 -5.10
N VAL A 31 -23.26 10.34 -3.83
CA VAL A 31 -22.79 11.22 -2.75
C VAL A 31 -21.33 10.94 -2.40
N GLU A 32 -20.94 9.70 -2.15
CA GLU A 32 -19.56 9.35 -1.82
C GLU A 32 -18.61 9.56 -3.01
N LEU A 33 -19.06 9.24 -4.23
CA LEU A 33 -18.26 9.52 -5.44
C LEU A 33 -18.13 11.03 -5.69
N ALA A 34 -19.21 11.81 -5.57
CA ALA A 34 -19.16 13.27 -5.66
C ALA A 34 -18.18 13.87 -4.63
N LYS A 35 -18.28 13.44 -3.37
CA LYS A 35 -17.37 13.88 -2.30
C LYS A 35 -15.92 13.52 -2.60
N CYS A 36 -15.68 12.35 -3.20
CA CYS A 36 -14.35 11.92 -3.59
C CYS A 36 -13.80 12.77 -4.75
N LEU A 37 -14.58 12.98 -5.82
CA LEU A 37 -14.17 13.80 -6.97
C LEU A 37 -13.95 15.27 -6.57
N ALA A 38 -14.73 15.78 -5.61
CA ALA A 38 -14.55 17.09 -5.00
C ALA A 38 -13.31 17.21 -4.10
N ASN A 39 -12.71 16.09 -3.68
CA ASN A 39 -11.53 16.07 -2.84
C ASN A 39 -10.27 15.80 -3.70
N PRO A 40 -9.29 16.73 -3.79
CA PRO A 40 -8.14 16.57 -4.69
C PRO A 40 -7.33 15.30 -4.44
N SER A 41 -7.16 14.86 -3.19
CA SER A 41 -6.45 13.60 -2.90
C SER A 41 -7.27 12.39 -3.35
N CYS A 42 -8.59 12.38 -3.12
CA CYS A 42 -9.43 11.26 -3.50
C CYS A 42 -9.60 11.16 -5.03
N ALA A 43 -9.73 12.29 -5.72
CA ALA A 43 -9.68 12.34 -7.18
C ALA A 43 -8.33 11.86 -7.74
N ALA A 44 -7.21 12.30 -7.14
CA ALA A 44 -5.88 11.83 -7.51
C ALA A 44 -5.70 10.33 -7.23
N ASN A 45 -6.30 9.80 -6.15
CA ASN A 45 -6.33 8.37 -5.87
C ASN A 45 -7.06 7.61 -6.98
N ILE A 46 -8.28 8.03 -7.36
CA ILE A 46 -9.03 7.42 -8.47
C ILE A 46 -8.20 7.46 -9.76
N ALA A 47 -7.63 8.62 -10.11
CA ALA A 47 -6.81 8.77 -11.30
C ALA A 47 -5.58 7.83 -11.28
N CYS A 48 -4.93 7.70 -10.13
CA CYS A 48 -3.81 6.78 -9.96
C CYS A 48 -4.25 5.31 -10.15
N LEU A 49 -5.36 4.91 -9.54
CA LEU A 49 -5.91 3.55 -9.67
C LEU A 49 -6.20 3.19 -11.13
N GLN A 50 -6.69 4.14 -11.95
CA GLN A 50 -6.89 3.92 -13.40
C GLN A 50 -5.60 3.53 -14.13
N THR A 51 -4.46 4.06 -13.70
CA THR A 51 -3.16 3.74 -14.32
C THR A 51 -2.64 2.35 -13.96
N CYS A 52 -3.26 1.71 -12.96
CA CYS A 52 -2.84 0.39 -12.49
C CYS A 52 -3.48 -0.77 -13.26
N ASN A 53 -4.62 -0.54 -13.90
CA ASN A 53 -5.42 -1.59 -14.55
C ASN A 53 -4.60 -2.32 -15.63
N ASN A 54 -4.70 -3.65 -15.66
CA ASN A 54 -4.02 -4.54 -16.61
C ASN A 54 -2.48 -4.55 -16.52
N ARG A 55 -1.91 -4.02 -15.44
CA ARG A 55 -0.46 -4.13 -15.21
C ARG A 55 -0.12 -5.49 -14.59
N PRO A 56 1.08 -6.03 -14.86
CA PRO A 56 1.55 -7.24 -14.18
C PRO A 56 1.62 -7.09 -12.65
N ASP A 57 1.84 -5.86 -12.16
CA ASP A 57 1.91 -5.46 -10.74
C ASP A 57 0.66 -4.67 -10.30
N GLU A 58 -0.51 -4.97 -10.87
CA GLU A 58 -1.74 -4.20 -10.64
C GLU A 58 -2.11 -4.08 -9.15
N THR A 59 -2.02 -5.16 -8.38
CA THR A 59 -2.35 -5.15 -6.94
C THR A 59 -1.39 -4.23 -6.18
N GLU A 60 -0.09 -4.34 -6.43
CA GLU A 60 0.95 -3.54 -5.79
C GLU A 60 0.83 -2.06 -6.18
N CYS A 61 0.49 -1.78 -7.44
CA CYS A 61 0.24 -0.43 -7.93
C CYS A 61 -0.94 0.22 -7.21
N GLN A 62 -2.05 -0.51 -7.05
CA GLN A 62 -3.27 0.01 -6.43
C GLN A 62 -3.09 0.26 -4.93
N ILE A 63 -2.36 -0.60 -4.22
CA ILE A 63 -1.99 -0.38 -2.81
C ILE A 63 -1.19 0.92 -2.67
N LYS A 64 -0.18 1.12 -3.54
CA LYS A 64 0.65 2.33 -3.52
C LYS A 64 -0.16 3.60 -3.79
N CYS A 65 -1.10 3.57 -4.74
CA CYS A 65 -2.00 4.70 -4.99
C CYS A 65 -2.78 5.06 -3.73
N GLY A 66 -3.37 4.05 -3.09
CA GLY A 66 -4.04 4.23 -1.82
C GLY A 66 -3.13 4.92 -0.80
N ASP A 67 -1.96 4.34 -0.54
CA ASP A 67 -1.00 4.78 0.50
C ASP A 67 -0.61 6.25 0.35
N VAL A 68 -0.34 6.66 -0.89
CA VAL A 68 0.06 8.03 -1.22
C VAL A 68 -1.08 9.02 -0.98
N PHE A 69 -2.30 8.68 -1.37
CA PHE A 69 -3.43 9.61 -1.38
C PHE A 69 -4.39 9.46 -0.18
N GLU A 70 -4.05 8.60 0.79
CA GLU A 70 -4.88 8.34 1.97
C GLU A 70 -5.31 9.61 2.70
N ASN A 71 -6.63 9.71 2.87
CA ASN A 71 -7.30 10.58 3.80
C ASN A 71 -8.68 10.02 4.15
N LYS A 72 -9.38 10.68 5.07
CA LYS A 72 -10.73 10.28 5.51
C LYS A 72 -11.77 10.18 4.37
N VAL A 73 -11.66 11.00 3.33
CA VAL A 73 -12.60 10.96 2.19
C VAL A 73 -12.34 9.72 1.33
N VAL A 74 -11.07 9.38 1.11
CA VAL A 74 -10.65 8.12 0.46
C VAL A 74 -11.14 6.92 1.26
N ASP A 75 -11.01 6.95 2.59
CA ASP A 75 -11.50 5.87 3.46
C ASP A 75 -13.01 5.68 3.38
N GLU A 76 -13.79 6.77 3.45
CA GLU A 76 -15.26 6.71 3.31
C GLU A 76 -15.68 6.19 1.93
N PHE A 77 -14.96 6.59 0.88
CA PHE A 77 -15.17 6.11 -0.48
C PHE A 77 -14.84 4.60 -0.59
N ASN A 78 -13.69 4.16 -0.08
CA ASN A 78 -13.26 2.76 -0.10
C ASN A 78 -14.21 1.86 0.71
N GLU A 79 -14.64 2.29 1.89
CA GLU A 79 -15.63 1.55 2.70
C GLU A 79 -16.96 1.41 1.96
N CYS A 80 -17.42 2.47 1.29
CA CYS A 80 -18.59 2.40 0.41
C CYS A 80 -18.38 1.35 -0.68
N ALA A 81 -17.25 1.46 -1.38
CA ALA A 81 -16.96 0.71 -2.58
C ALA A 81 -16.78 -0.78 -2.33
N VAL A 82 -15.97 -1.12 -1.33
CA VAL A 82 -15.53 -2.47 -1.02
C VAL A 82 -16.51 -3.15 -0.07
N SER A 83 -16.85 -2.52 1.05
CA SER A 83 -17.59 -3.18 2.13
C SER A 83 -19.10 -3.07 1.97
N ARG A 84 -19.61 -1.85 1.76
CA ARG A 84 -21.07 -1.61 1.74
C ARG A 84 -21.72 -2.04 0.43
N LYS A 85 -21.07 -1.74 -0.69
CA LYS A 85 -21.64 -1.92 -2.04
C LYS A 85 -21.00 -3.07 -2.81
N LYS A 86 -19.83 -3.54 -2.37
CA LYS A 86 -19.14 -4.73 -2.91
C LYS A 86 -18.88 -4.64 -4.41
N CYS A 87 -18.48 -3.47 -4.89
CA CYS A 87 -18.15 -3.26 -6.30
C CYS A 87 -16.76 -3.74 -6.66
N VAL A 88 -15.88 -3.92 -5.66
CA VAL A 88 -14.59 -4.57 -5.84
C VAL A 88 -14.75 -6.06 -5.48
N PRO A 89 -14.55 -6.98 -6.44
CA PRO A 89 -14.56 -8.40 -6.13
C PRO A 89 -13.46 -8.75 -5.15
N LYS A 90 -13.80 -9.54 -4.14
CA LYS A 90 -12.80 -10.02 -3.17
C LYS A 90 -11.83 -10.98 -3.85
N LYS A 91 -10.54 -10.66 -3.84
CA LYS A 91 -9.46 -11.56 -4.26
C LYS A 91 -9.44 -12.77 -3.32
N SER A 92 -9.52 -13.97 -3.90
CA SER A 92 -9.57 -15.21 -3.13
C SER A 92 -8.18 -15.65 -2.66
N ASP A 93 -8.14 -16.40 -1.56
CA ASP A 93 -6.90 -17.00 -1.06
C ASP A 93 -6.41 -18.08 -2.03
N VAL A 94 -5.23 -17.86 -2.60
CA VAL A 94 -4.55 -18.80 -3.49
C VAL A 94 -3.63 -19.78 -2.75
N GLY A 95 -3.62 -19.72 -1.41
CA GLY A 95 -2.80 -20.57 -0.56
C GLY A 95 -1.34 -20.13 -0.48
N GLU A 96 -1.03 -18.90 -0.89
CA GLU A 96 0.35 -18.38 -0.85
C GLU A 96 0.87 -18.29 0.58
N PHE A 97 0.02 -17.85 1.52
CA PHE A 97 0.31 -17.71 2.95
C PHE A 97 -0.56 -18.65 3.79
N PRO A 98 -0.27 -19.97 3.84
CA PRO A 98 -1.04 -20.89 4.67
C PRO A 98 -0.81 -20.65 6.16
N VAL A 99 -1.79 -21.01 6.99
CA VAL A 99 -1.62 -21.02 8.45
C VAL A 99 -0.47 -21.97 8.82
N PRO A 100 0.57 -21.51 9.56
CA PRO A 100 1.67 -22.36 9.98
C PRO A 100 1.21 -23.54 10.85
N ASN A 101 1.93 -24.65 10.80
CA ASN A 101 1.72 -25.73 11.76
C ASN A 101 2.02 -25.20 13.18
N PRO A 102 1.11 -25.33 14.18
CA PRO A 102 1.39 -24.92 15.55
C PRO A 102 2.67 -25.53 16.14
N ASP A 103 3.10 -26.68 15.64
CA ASP A 103 4.34 -27.35 16.05
C ASP A 103 5.60 -26.52 15.79
N VAL A 104 5.61 -25.67 14.76
CA VAL A 104 6.76 -24.82 14.41
C VAL A 104 6.75 -23.45 15.11
N LEU A 105 5.69 -23.12 15.84
CA LEU A 105 5.58 -21.86 16.59
C LEU A 105 6.27 -21.96 17.95
N VAL A 106 6.64 -20.81 18.51
CA VAL A 106 7.15 -20.72 19.88
C VAL A 106 6.14 -21.30 20.87
N LYS A 107 6.62 -22.15 21.79
CA LYS A 107 5.77 -22.85 22.77
C LYS A 107 5.45 -22.02 24.00
N SER A 108 6.28 -21.02 24.27
CA SER A 108 6.11 -20.07 25.36
C SER A 108 6.44 -18.70 24.82
N PHE A 109 5.53 -17.75 25.04
CA PHE A 109 5.69 -16.37 24.61
C PHE A 109 4.92 -15.47 25.55
N ASN A 110 5.58 -14.49 26.15
CA ASN A 110 4.95 -13.52 27.02
C ASN A 110 4.74 -12.22 26.23
N ILE A 111 3.49 -11.82 26.00
CA ILE A 111 3.19 -10.58 25.28
C ILE A 111 3.77 -9.33 25.91
N ALA A 112 4.09 -9.36 27.21
CA ALA A 112 4.78 -8.24 27.86
C ALA A 112 6.19 -8.01 27.30
N ASP A 113 6.82 -9.03 26.71
CA ASP A 113 8.16 -8.94 26.12
C ASP A 113 8.20 -8.03 24.88
N PHE A 114 7.05 -7.83 24.22
CA PHE A 114 6.92 -6.82 23.17
C PHE A 114 7.02 -5.38 23.69
N SER A 115 6.87 -5.12 24.99
CA SER A 115 6.76 -3.74 25.48
C SER A 115 7.98 -2.88 25.10
N GLY A 116 7.72 -1.64 24.74
CA GLY A 116 8.71 -0.66 24.30
C GLY A 116 8.89 -0.62 22.78
N LYS A 117 10.03 -0.08 22.36
CA LYS A 117 10.34 0.22 20.96
C LYS A 117 10.93 -0.99 20.24
N TRP A 118 10.49 -1.20 19.01
CA TRP A 118 10.96 -2.21 18.09
C TRP A 118 11.04 -1.65 16.68
N PHE A 119 11.96 -2.18 15.89
CA PHE A 119 12.11 -1.86 14.48
C PHE A 119 11.80 -3.09 13.65
N ILE A 120 11.00 -2.97 12.59
CA ILE A 120 11.05 -3.96 11.51
C ILE A 120 12.35 -3.71 10.76
N THR A 121 13.28 -4.66 10.81
CA THR A 121 14.58 -4.57 10.12
C THR A 121 14.70 -5.50 8.92
N SER A 122 13.73 -6.42 8.78
CA SER A 122 13.62 -7.24 7.58
C SER A 122 12.19 -7.73 7.36
N GLY A 123 11.77 -7.80 6.09
CA GLY A 123 10.41 -8.10 5.68
C GLY A 123 10.34 -8.96 4.43
N LEU A 124 9.37 -9.86 4.33
CA LEU A 124 9.20 -10.77 3.20
C LEU A 124 8.37 -10.14 2.07
N ASN A 125 7.27 -9.47 2.42
CA ASN A 125 6.35 -8.92 1.44
C ASN A 125 6.74 -7.46 1.15
N PRO A 126 7.31 -7.12 -0.02
CA PRO A 126 7.76 -5.76 -0.32
C PRO A 126 6.66 -4.71 -0.18
N THR A 127 5.41 -5.11 -0.40
CA THR A 127 4.26 -4.19 -0.43
C THR A 127 3.84 -3.73 0.96
N PHE A 128 4.09 -4.55 1.99
CA PHE A 128 3.66 -4.26 3.36
C PHE A 128 4.82 -4.18 4.35
N ASP A 129 5.95 -4.81 4.05
CA ASP A 129 7.02 -5.07 5.02
C ASP A 129 8.32 -4.30 4.74
N ALA A 130 8.45 -3.66 3.57
CA ALA A 130 9.71 -3.07 3.10
C ALA A 130 9.74 -1.53 3.14
N PHE A 131 8.88 -0.91 3.95
CA PHE A 131 8.88 0.53 4.14
C PHE A 131 10.10 1.02 4.93
N ASP A 132 10.50 2.27 4.71
CA ASP A 132 11.56 2.90 5.50
C ASP A 132 11.02 3.33 6.87
N CYS A 133 11.93 3.44 7.84
CA CYS A 133 11.67 3.89 9.21
C CYS A 133 10.45 3.22 9.86
N GLN A 134 10.56 1.93 10.13
CA GLN A 134 9.52 1.09 10.75
C GLN A 134 9.64 1.05 12.27
N LEU A 135 9.54 2.21 12.93
CA LEU A 135 9.61 2.27 14.40
C LEU A 135 8.22 2.05 15.00
N HIS A 136 8.06 0.93 15.70
CA HIS A 136 6.80 0.56 16.36
C HIS A 136 6.99 0.58 17.88
N GLU A 137 6.04 1.15 18.59
CA GLU A 137 6.03 1.19 20.06
C GLU A 137 4.86 0.37 20.59
N PHE A 138 5.18 -0.69 21.34
CA PHE A 138 4.19 -1.59 21.88
C PHE A 138 4.07 -1.43 23.39
N HIS A 139 2.87 -1.70 23.90
CA HIS A 139 2.60 -1.83 25.33
C HIS A 139 1.50 -2.86 25.55
N THR A 140 1.36 -3.31 26.80
CA THR A 140 0.25 -4.20 27.19
C THR A 140 -0.85 -3.40 27.89
N GLU A 141 -2.09 -3.64 27.49
CA GLU A 141 -3.27 -3.02 28.06
C GLU A 141 -4.36 -4.09 28.23
N SER A 142 -4.81 -4.36 29.46
CA SER A 142 -5.87 -5.34 29.74
C SER A 142 -5.64 -6.72 29.09
N ASN A 143 -4.41 -7.26 29.19
CA ASN A 143 -3.97 -8.51 28.55
C ASN A 143 -4.01 -8.52 27.02
N LYS A 144 -4.06 -7.34 26.39
CA LYS A 144 -3.90 -7.17 24.95
C LYS A 144 -2.55 -6.53 24.67
N LEU A 145 -1.96 -6.90 23.54
CA LEU A 145 -0.81 -6.19 22.98
C LEU A 145 -1.35 -5.02 22.15
N VAL A 146 -0.89 -3.81 22.43
CA VAL A 146 -1.28 -2.59 21.72
C VAL A 146 -0.04 -2.01 21.07
N GLY A 147 -0.04 -1.95 19.74
CA GLY A 147 1.06 -1.42 18.94
C GLY A 147 0.69 -0.08 18.33
N ASN A 148 1.48 0.95 18.62
CA ASN A 148 1.51 2.18 17.85
C ASN A 148 2.55 2.00 16.74
N ILE A 149 2.08 1.71 15.54
CA ILE A 149 2.92 1.45 14.37
C ILE A 149 3.10 2.73 13.57
N THR A 150 4.29 2.93 13.01
CA THR A 150 4.59 4.09 12.15
C THR A 150 5.45 3.63 10.99
N TRP A 151 5.15 4.15 9.78
CA TRP A 151 5.91 3.84 8.58
C TRP A 151 6.04 5.07 7.68
N ARG A 152 7.09 5.07 6.85
CA ARG A 152 7.30 6.08 5.82
C ARG A 152 7.02 5.52 4.45
N ILE A 153 6.12 6.17 3.73
CA ILE A 153 5.79 5.88 2.34
C ILE A 153 6.64 6.80 1.46
N PRO A 154 7.51 6.27 0.59
CA PRO A 154 8.29 7.10 -0.31
C PRO A 154 7.37 7.80 -1.33
N THR A 155 7.61 9.09 -1.58
CA THR A 155 6.87 9.85 -2.59
C THR A 155 7.65 9.90 -3.91
N PRO A 156 6.96 10.01 -5.07
CA PRO A 156 7.63 10.07 -6.39
C PRO A 156 8.59 11.24 -6.57
N ASP A 157 8.62 12.20 -5.65
CA ASP A 157 9.51 13.35 -5.63
C ASP A 157 10.62 13.26 -4.58
N GLY A 158 10.96 12.04 -4.17
CA GLY A 158 12.12 11.76 -3.33
C GLY A 158 11.94 12.14 -1.86
N GLY A 159 10.74 12.58 -1.47
CA GLY A 159 10.34 12.78 -0.08
C GLY A 159 9.66 11.53 0.49
N PHE A 160 8.94 11.71 1.60
CA PHE A 160 8.12 10.65 2.18
C PHE A 160 6.89 11.20 2.92
N LEU A 161 5.87 10.37 3.04
CA LEU A 161 4.73 10.59 3.95
C LEU A 161 4.91 9.70 5.17
N THR A 162 4.70 10.25 6.37
CA THR A 162 4.65 9.43 7.59
C THR A 162 3.21 9.07 7.91
N ARG A 163 2.96 7.78 8.12
CA ARG A 163 1.67 7.26 8.59
C ARG A 163 1.83 6.60 9.94
N SER A 164 0.72 6.48 10.65
CA SER A 164 0.69 5.85 11.96
C SER A 164 -0.61 5.11 12.18
N ALA A 165 -0.55 3.94 12.79
CA ALA A 165 -1.74 3.19 13.18
C ALA A 165 -1.67 2.59 14.57
N VAL A 166 -2.85 2.27 15.13
CA VAL A 166 -2.96 1.53 16.38
C VAL A 166 -3.54 0.16 16.08
N GLN A 167 -2.78 -0.88 16.40
CA GLN A 167 -3.24 -2.27 16.29
C GLN A 167 -3.35 -2.90 17.67
N ARG A 168 -4.34 -3.78 17.83
CA ARG A 168 -4.63 -4.43 19.12
C ARG A 168 -4.73 -5.93 18.92
N PHE A 169 -3.85 -6.67 19.57
CA PHE A 169 -3.79 -8.12 19.47
C PHE A 169 -4.19 -8.80 20.77
N VAL A 170 -4.91 -9.92 20.63
CA VAL A 170 -5.25 -10.82 21.73
C VAL A 170 -4.47 -12.11 21.55
N GLN A 171 -3.77 -12.55 22.58
CA GLN A 171 -3.01 -13.80 22.53
C GLN A 171 -3.93 -15.02 22.62
N ASP A 172 -3.67 -16.05 21.80
CA ASP A 172 -4.38 -17.32 21.90
C ASP A 172 -4.05 -18.01 23.24
N PRO A 173 -5.06 -18.41 24.04
CA PRO A 173 -4.83 -18.99 25.35
C PRO A 173 -4.22 -20.39 25.31
N SER A 174 -4.35 -21.11 24.19
CA SER A 174 -3.85 -22.48 24.04
C SER A 174 -2.51 -22.53 23.28
N ASN A 175 -2.22 -21.50 22.49
CA ASN A 175 -1.05 -21.38 21.63
C ASN A 175 -0.40 -20.00 21.83
N PRO A 176 0.50 -19.84 22.82
CA PRO A 176 1.08 -18.53 23.14
C PRO A 176 1.78 -17.84 21.98
N GLY A 177 2.24 -18.58 20.96
CA GLY A 177 2.82 -18.03 19.75
C GLY A 177 1.81 -17.42 18.75
N ILE A 178 0.51 -17.38 19.05
CA ILE A 178 -0.51 -16.83 18.15
C ILE A 178 -1.13 -15.57 18.77
N LEU A 179 -1.22 -14.50 17.97
CA LEU A 179 -1.80 -13.22 18.34
C LEU A 179 -2.83 -12.80 17.29
N TYR A 180 -4.06 -12.53 17.72
CA TYR A 180 -5.19 -12.18 16.85
C TYR A 180 -5.50 -10.69 16.90
N ASN A 181 -5.44 -10.00 15.76
CA ASN A 181 -6.03 -8.68 15.59
C ASN A 181 -7.30 -8.79 14.74
N HIS A 182 -8.44 -8.94 15.41
CA HIS A 182 -9.77 -9.06 14.80
C HIS A 182 -10.67 -7.87 15.19
N ASP A 183 -11.87 -7.84 14.62
CA ASP A 183 -12.94 -6.88 14.92
C ASP A 183 -12.58 -5.42 14.60
N ASN A 184 -11.76 -5.22 13.57
CA ASN A 184 -11.41 -3.88 13.12
C ASN A 184 -12.50 -3.30 12.21
N GLU A 185 -12.93 -2.07 12.47
CA GLU A 185 -14.09 -1.46 11.81
C GLU A 185 -13.85 -1.11 10.33
N TYR A 186 -12.67 -0.57 10.01
CA TYR A 186 -12.34 -0.21 8.63
C TYR A 186 -12.14 -1.48 7.78
N LEU A 187 -12.92 -1.65 6.72
CA LEU A 187 -12.84 -2.77 5.77
C LEU A 187 -12.93 -4.18 6.38
N ASN A 188 -13.41 -4.31 7.63
CA ASN A 188 -13.56 -5.58 8.36
C ASN A 188 -12.29 -6.45 8.35
N TYR A 189 -11.11 -5.83 8.42
CA TYR A 189 -9.86 -6.57 8.28
C TYR A 189 -9.52 -7.38 9.54
N GLN A 190 -8.77 -8.47 9.32
CA GLN A 190 -8.20 -9.34 10.33
C GLN A 190 -6.73 -9.55 10.03
N ASP A 191 -5.89 -9.52 11.05
CA ASP A 191 -4.46 -9.80 10.94
C ASP A 191 -4.02 -10.76 12.07
N ASP A 192 -3.65 -11.98 11.67
CA ASP A 192 -3.21 -13.04 12.57
C ASP A 192 -1.69 -13.12 12.54
N TRP A 193 -1.07 -12.94 13.70
CA TRP A 193 0.38 -13.05 13.88
C TRP A 193 0.73 -14.40 14.48
N TYR A 194 1.75 -15.02 13.91
CA TYR A 194 2.32 -16.30 14.30
C TYR A 194 3.80 -16.08 14.62
N VAL A 195 4.16 -16.12 15.90
CA VAL A 195 5.53 -15.98 16.37
C VAL A 195 6.28 -17.28 16.10
N VAL A 196 7.11 -17.25 15.06
CA VAL A 196 7.87 -18.42 14.58
C VAL A 196 9.14 -18.61 15.40
N SER A 197 9.83 -17.52 15.73
CA SER A 197 11.01 -17.54 16.57
C SER A 197 11.10 -16.25 17.38
N SER A 198 11.71 -16.31 18.56
CA SER A 198 11.88 -15.16 19.43
C SER A 198 13.06 -15.39 20.37
N GLN A 199 13.82 -14.33 20.65
CA GLN A 199 14.85 -14.31 21.69
C GLN A 199 14.77 -12.99 22.44
N ILE A 200 14.50 -13.07 23.75
CA ILE A 200 14.33 -11.92 24.63
C ILE A 200 15.25 -12.09 25.84
N GLU A 201 16.42 -11.46 25.78
CA GLU A 201 17.43 -11.47 26.84
C GLU A 201 17.70 -10.08 27.42
N ASN A 202 16.89 -9.09 27.04
CA ASN A 202 17.08 -7.66 27.28
C ASN A 202 18.42 -7.16 26.71
N LYS A 203 18.75 -7.59 25.49
CA LYS A 203 19.97 -7.21 24.75
C LYS A 203 19.61 -6.51 23.43
N PRO A 204 20.58 -5.78 22.82
CA PRO A 204 20.36 -5.15 21.52
C PRO A 204 19.98 -6.13 20.40
N ASP A 205 20.42 -7.38 20.52
CA ASP A 205 20.19 -8.46 19.56
C ASP A 205 18.85 -9.18 19.76
N ASP A 206 18.04 -8.76 20.74
CA ASP A 206 16.70 -9.31 20.95
C ASP A 206 15.85 -9.14 19.70
N TYR A 207 15.11 -10.18 19.36
CA TYR A 207 14.30 -10.22 18.15
C TYR A 207 13.02 -11.04 18.34
N ILE A 208 12.03 -10.72 17.51
CA ILE A 208 10.79 -11.48 17.37
C ILE A 208 10.52 -11.63 15.88
N PHE A 209 10.45 -12.87 15.41
CA PHE A 209 10.14 -13.20 14.03
C PHE A 209 8.68 -13.64 13.91
N ILE A 210 7.91 -12.82 13.19
CA ILE A 210 6.49 -12.98 12.99
C ILE A 210 6.22 -13.38 11.56
N TYR A 211 5.49 -14.46 11.38
CA TYR A 211 4.74 -14.75 10.16
C TYR A 211 3.33 -14.21 10.35
N TYR A 212 2.76 -13.51 9.37
CA TYR A 212 1.40 -13.01 9.49
C TYR A 212 0.55 -13.41 8.29
N ARG A 213 -0.75 -13.52 8.56
CA ARG A 213 -1.77 -13.79 7.56
C ARG A 213 -3.00 -12.97 7.90
N GLY A 214 -3.56 -12.30 6.93
CA GLY A 214 -4.78 -11.55 7.11
C GLY A 214 -5.75 -11.66 5.96
N ARG A 215 -6.89 -11.01 6.18
CA ARG A 215 -7.99 -10.92 5.23
C ARG A 215 -8.79 -9.65 5.49
N ASN A 216 -9.43 -9.12 4.46
CA ASN A 216 -10.43 -8.07 4.58
C ASN A 216 -11.54 -8.30 3.55
N ASP A 217 -12.36 -7.27 3.33
CA ASP A 217 -13.42 -7.32 2.32
C ASP A 217 -12.91 -7.36 0.87
N ALA A 218 -11.66 -6.93 0.61
CA ALA A 218 -11.07 -6.88 -0.73
C ALA A 218 -10.13 -8.06 -1.06
N TRP A 219 -9.49 -8.69 -0.08
CA TRP A 219 -8.54 -9.78 -0.26
C TRP A 219 -8.59 -10.78 0.91
N ASP A 220 -8.80 -12.06 0.60
CA ASP A 220 -8.60 -13.18 1.53
C ASP A 220 -7.19 -13.77 1.32
N GLY A 221 -6.36 -13.81 2.36
CA GLY A 221 -5.08 -14.52 2.29
C GLY A 221 -3.88 -13.65 1.93
N TYR A 222 -3.95 -12.35 2.25
CA TYR A 222 -2.72 -11.56 2.31
C TYR A 222 -1.83 -12.05 3.44
N GLY A 223 -0.54 -11.85 3.29
CA GLY A 223 0.41 -12.27 4.31
C GLY A 223 1.82 -11.88 3.97
N GLY A 224 2.69 -12.22 4.90
CA GLY A 224 4.09 -11.86 4.85
C GLY A 224 4.78 -12.37 6.10
N ALA A 225 5.97 -11.85 6.33
CA ALA A 225 6.74 -12.19 7.50
C ALA A 225 7.74 -11.09 7.79
N VAL A 226 7.82 -10.68 9.05
CA VAL A 226 8.64 -9.54 9.51
C VAL A 226 9.50 -9.92 10.69
N VAL A 227 10.69 -9.34 10.74
CA VAL A 227 11.60 -9.48 11.88
C VAL A 227 11.64 -8.16 12.64
N TYR A 228 11.09 -8.20 13.85
CA TYR A 228 11.25 -7.12 14.82
C TYR A 228 12.57 -7.29 15.55
N THR A 229 13.34 -6.21 15.68
CA THR A 229 14.57 -6.15 16.49
C THR A 229 14.58 -4.93 17.39
N ARG A 230 15.29 -5.03 18.53
CA ARG A 230 15.54 -3.87 19.39
C ARG A 230 16.50 -2.87 18.73
N SER A 231 17.48 -3.38 18.00
CA SER A 231 18.36 -2.58 17.14
C SER A 231 17.63 -2.10 15.88
N ALA A 232 17.95 -0.89 15.43
CA ALA A 232 17.49 -0.35 14.14
C ALA A 232 18.14 -1.03 12.93
N VAL A 233 19.22 -1.78 13.14
CA VAL A 233 19.91 -2.58 12.13
C VAL A 233 19.81 -4.05 12.51
N LEU A 234 19.42 -4.92 11.57
CA LEU A 234 19.30 -6.36 11.83
C LEU A 234 20.66 -6.90 12.29
N PRO A 235 20.77 -7.49 13.49
CA PRO A 235 22.00 -8.11 13.97
C PRO A 235 22.39 -9.32 13.11
N GLU A 236 23.65 -9.40 12.71
CA GLU A 236 24.17 -10.55 11.94
C GLU A 236 24.18 -11.84 12.76
N SER A 237 24.28 -11.73 14.09
CA SER A 237 24.30 -12.84 15.05
C SER A 237 23.03 -13.71 15.00
N ILE A 238 21.88 -13.14 14.64
CA ILE A 238 20.58 -13.82 14.66
C ILE A 238 20.19 -14.42 13.30
N ILE A 239 20.89 -14.06 12.20
CA ILE A 239 20.56 -14.51 10.84
C ILE A 239 20.47 -16.04 10.70
N PRO A 240 21.38 -16.85 11.28
CA PRO A 240 21.27 -18.30 11.18
C PRO A 240 19.98 -18.88 11.78
N GLU A 241 19.46 -18.24 12.84
CA GLU A 241 18.20 -18.65 13.46
C GLU A 241 17.00 -18.20 12.63
N LEU A 242 17.06 -17.00 12.06
CA LEU A 242 16.02 -16.49 11.15
C LEU A 242 15.88 -17.35 9.89
N ASP A 243 17.00 -17.80 9.30
CA ASP A 243 16.99 -18.72 8.16
C ASP A 243 16.34 -20.06 8.52
N ARG A 244 16.65 -20.63 9.70
CA ARG A 244 16.02 -21.85 10.19
C ARG A 244 14.52 -21.67 10.39
N ALA A 245 14.12 -20.57 11.05
CA ALA A 245 12.74 -20.25 11.33
C ALA A 245 11.94 -20.03 10.03
N ALA A 246 12.49 -19.31 9.05
CA ALA A 246 11.85 -19.08 7.75
C ALA A 246 11.57 -20.41 7.04
N LYS A 247 12.56 -21.32 7.02
CA LYS A 247 12.40 -22.66 6.43
C LYS A 247 11.32 -23.48 7.11
N SER A 248 11.14 -23.35 8.42
CA SER A 248 10.09 -24.07 9.17
C SER A 248 8.67 -23.72 8.74
N VAL A 249 8.48 -22.52 8.18
CA VAL A 249 7.21 -22.03 7.61
C VAL A 249 7.23 -21.99 6.08
N GLY A 250 8.15 -22.71 5.44
CA GLY A 250 8.24 -22.83 3.98
C GLY A 250 8.71 -21.56 3.26
N ARG A 251 9.46 -20.70 3.95
CA ARG A 251 10.02 -19.45 3.42
C ARG A 251 11.54 -19.51 3.31
N ASP A 252 12.07 -18.58 2.51
CA ASP A 252 13.49 -18.40 2.28
C ASP A 252 13.89 -17.02 2.79
N PHE A 253 14.71 -16.99 3.85
CA PHE A 253 15.12 -15.73 4.47
C PHE A 253 15.99 -14.87 3.54
N SER A 254 16.64 -15.46 2.54
CA SER A 254 17.42 -14.69 1.55
C SER A 254 16.56 -13.80 0.65
N LYS A 255 15.24 -14.05 0.59
CA LYS A 255 14.28 -13.22 -0.15
C LYS A 255 13.74 -12.05 0.67
N PHE A 256 14.10 -11.97 1.96
CA PHE A 256 13.63 -10.88 2.80
C PHE A 256 14.42 -9.61 2.46
N ILE A 257 13.68 -8.52 2.37
CA ILE A 257 14.22 -7.18 2.13
C ILE A 257 14.68 -6.61 3.46
N ARG A 258 15.77 -5.84 3.43
CA ARG A 258 16.25 -5.07 4.58
C ARG A 258 15.66 -3.67 4.50
N THR A 259 15.16 -3.17 5.63
CA THR A 259 14.55 -1.83 5.74
C THR A 259 15.58 -0.83 6.25
N ASP A 260 15.51 0.41 5.76
CA ASP A 260 16.33 1.50 6.27
C ASP A 260 15.63 2.18 7.47
N ASN A 261 16.22 2.03 8.67
CA ASN A 261 15.72 2.64 9.90
C ASN A 261 16.58 3.81 10.39
N THR A 262 17.34 4.47 9.52
CA THR A 262 18.06 5.72 9.86
C THR A 262 17.11 6.84 10.31
N CYS A 263 15.83 6.79 9.88
CA CYS A 263 14.74 7.63 10.37
C CYS A 263 15.03 9.15 10.37
N GLY A 264 15.87 9.64 9.45
CA GLY A 264 16.26 11.04 9.34
C GLY A 264 15.10 12.02 9.07
N PRO A 265 15.32 13.35 9.13
CA PRO A 265 14.31 14.33 8.74
C PRO A 265 13.93 14.19 7.26
N GLU A 266 12.80 14.76 6.86
CA GLU A 266 12.43 14.80 5.44
C GLU A 266 13.51 15.56 4.63
N PRO A 267 13.97 15.00 3.51
CA PRO A 267 14.92 15.70 2.64
C PRO A 267 14.35 17.04 2.18
N SER A 268 15.21 18.06 2.15
CA SER A 268 14.83 19.37 1.65
C SER A 268 14.41 19.31 0.18
N ILE A 269 13.64 20.31 -0.26
CA ILE A 269 13.23 20.43 -1.68
C ILE A 269 14.46 20.46 -2.60
N VAL A 270 15.57 21.06 -2.17
CA VAL A 270 16.82 21.12 -2.94
C VAL A 270 17.42 19.73 -3.11
N GLU A 271 17.58 18.97 -2.02
CA GLU A 271 18.10 17.60 -2.07
C GLU A 271 17.21 16.67 -2.90
N ARG A 272 15.87 16.86 -2.84
CA ARG A 272 14.90 16.13 -3.66
C ARG A 272 15.04 16.42 -5.14
N LEU A 273 15.21 17.69 -5.50
CA LEU A 273 15.43 18.12 -6.88
C LEU A 273 16.77 17.59 -7.40
N GLU A 274 17.84 17.68 -6.61
CA GLU A 274 19.16 17.14 -6.96
C GLU A 274 19.10 15.63 -7.19
N LYS A 275 18.48 14.87 -6.28
CA LYS A 275 18.29 13.42 -6.45
C LYS A 275 17.50 13.08 -7.71
N LYS A 276 16.42 13.83 -8.01
CA LYS A 276 15.64 13.65 -9.23
C LYS A 276 16.41 13.96 -10.51
N VAL A 277 17.30 14.96 -10.47
CA VAL A 277 18.19 15.27 -11.59
C VAL A 277 19.18 14.13 -11.77
N GLU A 278 19.81 13.63 -10.70
CA GLU A 278 20.74 12.50 -10.76
C GLU A 278 20.08 11.20 -11.25
N GLU A 279 18.88 10.88 -10.76
CA GLU A 279 18.09 9.75 -11.25
C GLU A 279 17.69 9.93 -12.72
N GLY A 280 17.35 11.16 -13.12
CA GLY A 280 17.09 11.51 -14.51
C GLY A 280 18.32 11.32 -15.39
N GLU A 281 19.49 11.77 -14.94
CA GLU A 281 20.77 11.58 -15.65
C GLU A 281 21.12 10.09 -15.77
N LYS A 282 20.98 9.31 -14.70
CA LYS A 282 21.17 7.85 -14.73
C LYS A 282 20.20 7.15 -15.67
N THR A 283 18.94 7.59 -15.69
CA THR A 283 17.93 7.06 -16.60
C THR A 283 18.29 7.37 -18.05
N ILE A 284 18.71 8.60 -18.35
CA ILE A 284 19.17 8.99 -19.69
C ILE A 284 20.39 8.16 -20.08
N VAL A 285 21.36 7.95 -19.19
CA VAL A 285 22.53 7.12 -19.48
C VAL A 285 22.11 5.68 -19.78
N ARG A 286 21.23 5.08 -18.97
CA ARG A 286 20.73 3.72 -19.21
C ARG A 286 19.92 3.63 -20.50
N GLU A 287 19.05 4.59 -20.79
CA GLU A 287 18.29 4.65 -22.04
C GLU A 287 19.24 4.81 -23.23
N VAL A 288 20.33 5.57 -23.11
CA VAL A 288 21.36 5.68 -24.15
C VAL A 288 22.12 4.36 -24.31
N GLU A 289 22.47 3.65 -23.23
CA GLU A 289 23.10 2.33 -23.28
C GLU A 289 22.17 1.26 -23.89
N GLU A 290 20.88 1.26 -23.49
CA GLU A 290 19.85 0.38 -24.04
C GLU A 290 19.59 0.69 -25.51
N LEU A 291 19.54 1.98 -25.90
CA LEU A 291 19.45 2.40 -27.30
C LEU A 291 20.72 2.07 -28.07
N GLU A 292 21.91 2.15 -27.48
CA GLU A 292 23.17 1.72 -28.13
C GLU A 292 23.17 0.21 -28.38
N GLU A 293 22.74 -0.59 -27.40
CA GLU A 293 22.56 -2.03 -27.56
C GLU A 293 21.43 -2.42 -28.53
N GLU A 294 20.31 -1.68 -28.53
CA GLU A 294 19.19 -1.86 -29.47
C GLU A 294 19.58 -1.43 -30.88
N VAL A 295 20.29 -0.31 -31.06
CA VAL A 295 20.82 0.12 -32.36
C VAL A 295 21.87 -0.86 -32.90
N GLU A 296 22.68 -1.48 -32.04
CA GLU A 296 23.62 -2.53 -32.42
C GLU A 296 22.89 -3.83 -32.85
N LYS A 297 21.73 -4.14 -32.24
CA LYS A 297 20.88 -5.28 -32.61
C LYS A 297 19.94 -4.98 -33.81
N ASP A 298 19.50 -3.74 -33.99
CA ASP A 298 18.53 -3.29 -35.01
C ASP A 298 19.18 -3.01 -36.37
N LEU A 299 20.51 -2.89 -36.42
CA LEU A 299 21.28 -2.91 -37.68
C LEU A 299 21.13 -4.22 -38.47
N GLU A 300 20.53 -5.28 -37.90
CA GLU A 300 20.23 -6.53 -38.61
C GLU A 300 18.75 -6.74 -38.98
N LYS A 301 17.78 -5.94 -38.48
CA LYS A 301 16.35 -6.23 -38.72
C LYS A 301 15.45 -4.99 -38.80
N VAL A 302 15.59 -4.21 -39.86
CA VAL A 302 14.57 -3.21 -40.21
C VAL A 302 13.32 -3.89 -40.78
N GLY A 303 12.17 -3.77 -40.09
CA GLY A 303 10.88 -4.21 -40.65
C GLY A 303 9.63 -4.15 -39.77
N LYS A 304 9.16 -2.93 -39.44
CA LYS A 304 7.77 -2.55 -39.10
C LYS A 304 7.16 -3.06 -37.77
N THR A 305 6.83 -2.13 -36.86
CA THR A 305 5.45 -1.70 -36.48
C THR A 305 5.48 -1.08 -35.08
N GLU A 306 5.22 0.22 -34.95
CA GLU A 306 4.86 0.83 -33.67
C GLU A 306 3.57 1.65 -33.84
N MET A 307 2.52 1.21 -33.13
CA MET A 307 1.39 2.06 -32.77
C MET A 307 1.61 2.49 -31.32
N THR A 308 1.61 3.80 -31.09
CA THR A 308 2.18 4.41 -29.89
C THR A 308 1.17 4.57 -28.76
N LEU A 309 1.65 4.28 -27.54
CA LEU A 309 1.07 4.46 -26.21
C LEU A 309 0.25 5.75 -26.01
N LEU A 310 0.59 6.81 -26.76
CA LEU A 310 -0.10 8.12 -26.76
C LEU A 310 -1.57 8.05 -27.20
N GLN A 311 -1.96 7.15 -28.10
CA GLN A 311 -3.37 7.00 -28.49
C GLN A 311 -4.21 6.46 -27.32
N ARG A 312 -3.67 5.50 -26.55
CA ARG A 312 -4.38 4.91 -25.39
C ARG A 312 -4.56 5.91 -24.25
N LEU A 313 -3.56 6.76 -24.02
CA LEU A 313 -3.64 7.83 -23.01
C LEU A 313 -4.65 8.92 -23.38
N ALA A 314 -4.74 9.27 -24.67
CA ALA A 314 -5.71 10.26 -25.17
C ALA A 314 -7.16 9.72 -25.16
N GLU A 315 -7.35 8.42 -25.38
CA GLU A 315 -8.65 7.76 -25.25
C GLU A 315 -9.11 7.71 -23.79
N GLY A 316 -8.22 7.37 -22.84
CA GLY A 316 -8.55 7.36 -21.41
C GLY A 316 -8.95 8.74 -20.86
N PHE A 317 -8.32 9.82 -21.34
CA PHE A 317 -8.67 11.18 -20.93
C PHE A 317 -10.05 11.64 -21.42
N LYS A 318 -10.47 11.19 -22.61
CA LYS A 318 -11.80 11.51 -23.15
C LYS A 318 -12.93 10.81 -22.40
N VAL A 319 -12.71 9.55 -22.00
CA VAL A 319 -13.69 8.79 -21.20
C VAL A 319 -13.97 9.51 -19.87
N PHE A 320 -12.93 10.04 -19.23
CA PHE A 320 -13.07 10.73 -17.95
C PHE A 320 -13.89 12.04 -18.04
N GLN A 321 -13.73 12.81 -19.12
CA GLN A 321 -14.51 14.03 -19.37
C GLN A 321 -15.98 13.72 -19.69
N GLU A 322 -16.24 12.66 -20.44
CA GLU A 322 -17.60 12.21 -20.74
C GLU A 322 -18.31 11.69 -19.48
N ASP A 323 -17.59 10.99 -18.59
CA ASP A 323 -18.12 10.50 -17.31
C ASP A 323 -18.43 11.63 -16.32
N GLU A 324 -17.61 12.68 -16.28
CA GLU A 324 -17.86 13.88 -15.49
C GLU A 324 -19.13 14.62 -15.95
N GLU A 325 -19.29 14.86 -17.25
CA GLU A 325 -20.48 15.53 -17.80
C GLU A 325 -21.76 14.71 -17.59
N ASN A 326 -21.67 13.39 -17.75
CA ASN A 326 -22.81 12.49 -17.54
C ASN A 326 -23.21 12.40 -16.06
N PHE A 327 -22.23 12.45 -15.16
CA PHE A 327 -22.46 12.51 -13.72
C PHE A 327 -23.19 13.79 -13.31
N LEU A 328 -22.69 14.96 -13.76
CA LEU A 328 -23.29 16.26 -13.43
C LEU A 328 -24.73 16.41 -13.95
N ARG A 329 -25.01 15.88 -15.15
CA ARG A 329 -26.38 15.87 -15.71
C ARG A 329 -27.34 14.92 -14.99
N GLY A 330 -26.81 13.93 -14.28
CA GLY A 330 -27.59 12.91 -13.60
C GLY A 330 -28.19 13.36 -12.26
N LEU A 331 -27.60 14.36 -11.60
CA LEU A 331 -27.92 14.79 -10.23
C LEU A 331 -29.33 15.39 -10.09
N SER A 332 -30.03 15.05 -8.99
CA SER A 332 -31.29 15.69 -8.60
C SER A 332 -31.07 17.07 -7.97
N LYS A 333 -32.13 17.88 -7.82
CA LYS A 333 -32.02 19.24 -7.23
C LYS A 333 -31.51 19.22 -5.79
N GLU A 334 -31.90 18.23 -4.99
CA GLU A 334 -31.44 18.08 -3.60
C GLU A 334 -29.94 17.68 -3.54
N GLU A 335 -29.45 16.93 -4.53
CA GLU A 335 -28.03 16.54 -4.64
C GLU A 335 -27.15 17.69 -5.18
N MET A 336 -27.67 18.50 -6.09
CA MET A 336 -27.02 19.75 -6.53
C MET A 336 -26.89 20.76 -5.38
N GLU A 337 -27.90 20.90 -4.53
CA GLU A 337 -27.82 21.80 -3.37
C GLU A 337 -26.78 21.35 -2.33
N ILE A 338 -26.53 20.04 -2.19
CA ILE A 338 -25.45 19.50 -1.36
C ILE A 338 -24.07 19.81 -1.97
N LEU A 339 -23.92 19.67 -3.29
CA LEU A 339 -22.70 20.04 -4.02
C LEU A 339 -22.42 21.55 -3.97
N ASP A 340 -23.44 22.39 -4.15
CA ASP A 340 -23.33 23.85 -4.01
C ASP A 340 -22.98 24.26 -2.57
N SER A 341 -23.46 23.51 -1.56
CA SER A 341 -23.09 23.74 -0.16
C SER A 341 -21.62 23.41 0.14
N LEU A 342 -20.99 22.56 -0.69
CA LEU A 342 -19.55 22.24 -0.63
C LEU A 342 -18.67 23.30 -1.32
N LYS A 343 -19.27 24.32 -1.97
CA LYS A 343 -18.60 25.45 -2.65
C LYS A 343 -17.44 25.03 -3.54
N LEU A 344 -17.73 24.25 -4.58
CA LEU A 344 -16.76 24.00 -5.65
C LEU A 344 -17.40 24.38 -6.97
N GLU A 345 -16.94 25.48 -7.55
CA GLU A 345 -17.32 25.85 -8.92
C GLU A 345 -16.48 25.07 -9.95
N ALA A 346 -17.01 24.87 -11.15
CA ALA A 346 -16.32 24.16 -12.24
C ALA A 346 -14.97 24.80 -12.62
N GLU A 347 -14.83 26.12 -12.43
CA GLU A 347 -13.54 26.82 -12.59
C GLU A 347 -12.54 26.50 -11.46
N GLU A 348 -13.01 26.21 -10.24
CA GLU A 348 -12.15 25.83 -9.10
C GLU A 348 -11.68 24.37 -9.23
N VAL A 349 -12.49 23.51 -9.85
CA VAL A 349 -12.13 22.14 -10.28
C VAL A 349 -11.02 22.22 -11.34
N GLU A 350 -11.17 23.06 -12.36
CA GLU A 350 -10.15 23.26 -13.39
C GLU A 350 -8.86 23.89 -12.83
N GLU A 351 -8.95 24.76 -11.81
CA GLU A 351 -7.78 25.32 -11.13
C GLU A 351 -7.06 24.30 -10.20
N LEU A 352 -7.82 23.39 -9.58
CA LEU A 352 -7.31 22.25 -8.78
C LEU A 352 -6.54 21.24 -9.65
N PHE A 353 -7.09 20.89 -10.82
CA PHE A 353 -6.52 19.87 -11.71
C PHE A 353 -5.51 20.44 -12.71
N GLY A 354 -5.63 21.71 -13.08
CA GLY A 354 -4.70 22.39 -13.99
C GLY A 354 -3.29 22.59 -13.42
N ARG A 355 -3.13 22.52 -12.09
CA ARG A 355 -1.82 22.59 -11.39
C ARG A 355 -1.31 21.24 -10.86
N ALA A 356 -2.13 20.19 -10.89
CA ALA A 356 -1.76 18.86 -10.39
C ALA A 356 -1.06 17.97 -11.44
N LEU A 357 -1.03 18.39 -12.71
CA LEU A 357 -0.20 17.77 -13.73
C LEU A 357 1.14 18.52 -13.82
N PRO A 358 2.29 17.89 -13.48
CA PRO A 358 3.55 18.40 -13.96
C PRO A 358 3.53 18.27 -15.49
N LEU A 359 3.29 19.40 -16.16
CA LEU A 359 3.57 19.58 -17.59
C LEU A 359 5.06 19.35 -17.82
N ARG A 360 5.49 18.09 -17.90
CA ARG A 360 6.73 17.74 -18.59
C ARG A 360 6.46 17.90 -20.08
N LYS A 361 6.79 19.09 -20.59
CA LYS A 361 7.25 19.23 -21.98
C LYS A 361 8.49 18.34 -22.12
N LEU A 362 8.32 17.12 -22.61
CA LEU A 362 9.40 16.32 -23.15
C LEU A 362 9.51 16.64 -24.64
N ARG A 363 10.73 16.97 -25.05
CA ARG A 363 11.14 17.32 -26.39
C ARG A 363 12.27 16.39 -26.78
#